data_AF-A0A9R1V2I2-F1
#
_entry.id   AF-A0A9R1V2I2-F1
#
_cell.length_a   1.000
_cell.length_b   1.000
_cell.length_c   1.000
_cell.angle_alpha   90.00
_cell.angle_beta   90.00
_cell.angle_gamma   90.00
#
_symmetry.space_group_name_H-M   'P 1'
#
loop_
_entity.id
_entity.type
_entity.pdbx_description
1 polymer ?
#
loop_
_entity_poly.entity_id
_entity_poly.type
_entity_poly.pdbx_seq_one_letter_code
_entity_poly.pdbx_strand_id
1 'polypeptide(L)'
;MDSDSDDELVLHTLLSAAKDMIHARGKSSHCEKKHRKWINRDREATNELLVRDYFSHDSLYDLSRFEERFRISRNLFLRIARDLKYNYEFFQLRWDAKGKCGFTTIQKCTAILRQLTYGITADASDEYLKMSERIGRECTYLFYEYVIELYRDIYLRHPAKSDVEQLYVAHQAKYGFPGMLGSIDCTHWEWENCPNVWCHTPEPDDGNVRGLA
;
A
#
# COMPACT_ATOMS: atom_id res chain seq x y z
N MET A 1 -7.54 2.09 -23.83
CA MET A 1 -6.21 2.74 -23.96
C MET A 1 -6.07 3.80 -22.86
N ASP A 2 -6.53 3.52 -21.63
CA ASP A 2 -6.45 4.44 -20.48
C ASP A 2 -5.83 3.78 -19.23
N SER A 3 -5.44 2.50 -19.31
CA SER A 3 -4.96 1.71 -18.16
C SER A 3 -3.56 2.12 -17.66
N ASP A 4 -2.72 2.68 -18.53
CA ASP A 4 -1.32 3.00 -18.20
C ASP A 4 -1.22 4.23 -17.28
N SER A 5 -2.16 5.18 -17.45
CA SER A 5 -2.23 6.40 -16.62
C SER A 5 -2.70 6.12 -15.20
N ASP A 6 -3.65 5.20 -15.03
CA ASP A 6 -4.15 4.82 -13.70
C ASP A 6 -3.15 3.93 -12.95
N ASP A 7 -2.49 3.01 -13.68
CA ASP A 7 -1.41 2.16 -13.13
C ASP A 7 -0.21 3.01 -12.66
N GLU A 8 0.10 4.11 -13.37
CA GLU A 8 1.14 5.07 -13.01
C GLU A 8 0.81 5.86 -11.72
N LEU A 9 -0.44 6.31 -11.56
CA LEU A 9 -0.90 6.99 -10.36
C LEU A 9 -0.79 6.09 -9.12
N VAL A 10 -1.20 4.83 -9.24
CA VAL A 10 -1.14 3.90 -8.10
C VAL A 10 0.30 3.59 -7.71
N LEU A 11 1.20 3.44 -8.69
CA LEU A 11 2.61 3.23 -8.41
C LEU A 11 3.21 4.43 -7.65
N HIS A 12 2.85 5.66 -8.05
CA HIS A 12 3.26 6.86 -7.34
C HIS A 12 2.74 6.90 -5.89
N THR A 13 1.48 6.54 -5.65
CA THR A 13 0.91 6.46 -4.29
C THR A 13 1.61 5.40 -3.44
N LEU A 14 1.86 4.22 -3.99
CA LEU A 14 2.59 3.14 -3.31
C LEU A 14 3.99 3.58 -2.91
N LEU A 15 4.67 4.30 -3.80
CA LEU A 15 6.01 4.84 -3.61
C LEU A 15 6.07 5.98 -2.58
N SER A 16 5.00 6.76 -2.40
CA SER A 16 4.94 7.77 -1.34
C SER A 16 4.79 7.12 0.04
N ALA A 17 3.84 6.19 0.20
CA ALA A 17 3.65 5.44 1.45
C ALA A 17 4.90 4.67 1.88
N ALA A 18 5.68 4.20 0.90
CA ALA A 18 6.97 3.55 1.09
C ALA A 18 7.98 4.42 1.86
N LYS A 19 8.10 5.69 1.47
CA LYS A 19 9.06 6.64 2.04
C LYS A 19 8.74 6.92 3.51
N ASP A 20 7.46 7.11 3.81
CA ASP A 20 6.98 7.40 5.17
C ASP A 20 7.23 6.21 6.12
N MET A 21 7.03 4.98 5.64
CA MET A 21 7.26 3.77 6.43
C MET A 21 8.75 3.52 6.73
N ILE A 22 9.67 3.91 5.85
CA ILE A 22 11.11 3.79 6.08
C ILE A 22 11.60 4.78 7.15
N HIS A 23 10.98 5.97 7.25
CA HIS A 23 11.34 7.00 8.25
C HIS A 23 10.87 6.66 9.67
N ALA A 24 9.85 5.82 9.85
CA ALA A 24 9.30 5.46 11.17
C ALA A 24 10.11 4.40 11.96
N ARG A 25 11.34 4.05 11.54
CA ARG A 25 12.14 2.98 12.17
C ARG A 25 12.73 3.40 13.53
N GLY A 26 11.90 3.36 14.57
CA GLY A 26 12.30 3.40 15.97
C GLY A 26 12.71 2.02 16.51
N LYS A 27 13.94 1.97 17.06
CA LYS A 27 14.66 0.91 17.80
C LYS A 27 13.95 -0.44 18.06
N SER A 28 14.62 -1.50 17.59
CA SER A 28 14.46 -2.91 17.99
C SER A 28 14.28 -3.07 19.51
N SER A 29 13.11 -3.53 19.94
CA SER A 29 12.89 -4.01 21.31
C SER A 29 13.52 -5.40 21.46
N HIS A 30 14.42 -5.54 22.44
CA HIS A 30 15.01 -6.82 22.80
C HIS A 30 13.91 -7.69 23.45
N CYS A 31 13.40 -8.67 22.71
CA CYS A 31 12.44 -9.65 23.22
C CYS A 31 13.18 -10.96 23.55
N GLU A 32 13.01 -11.44 24.78
CA GLU A 32 13.53 -12.73 25.25
C GLU A 32 13.12 -13.87 24.31
N LYS A 33 14.08 -14.74 23.96
CA LYS A 33 13.88 -15.87 23.05
C LYS A 33 13.04 -16.96 23.74
N LYS A 34 11.72 -16.78 23.77
CA LYS A 34 10.78 -17.86 24.12
C LYS A 34 10.81 -18.92 23.02
N HIS A 35 10.86 -20.20 23.41
CA HIS A 35 10.69 -21.32 22.49
C HIS A 35 9.34 -21.21 21.79
N ARG A 36 9.34 -20.78 20.52
CA ARG A 36 8.11 -20.70 19.71
C ARG A 36 7.65 -22.10 19.35
N LYS A 37 6.39 -22.41 19.67
CA LYS A 37 5.72 -23.60 19.14
C LYS A 37 5.71 -23.52 17.62
N TRP A 38 6.21 -24.56 16.97
CA TRP A 38 6.17 -24.67 15.51
C TRP A 38 4.75 -25.03 15.09
N ILE A 39 4.13 -24.20 14.26
CA ILE A 39 2.80 -24.42 13.69
C ILE A 39 3.01 -24.77 12.22
N ASN A 40 2.51 -25.93 11.79
CA ASN A 40 2.48 -26.28 10.38
C ASN A 40 1.39 -25.47 9.68
N ARG A 41 1.78 -24.34 9.13
CA ARG A 41 0.91 -23.52 8.28
C ARG A 41 1.01 -24.07 6.86
N ASP A 42 -0.10 -24.50 6.28
CA ASP A 42 -0.14 -25.09 4.94
C ASP A 42 -0.02 -24.01 3.85
N ARG A 43 1.18 -23.44 3.77
CA ARG A 43 1.52 -22.32 2.87
C ARG A 43 1.50 -22.70 1.40
N GLU A 44 1.71 -23.97 1.06
CA GLU A 44 1.69 -24.46 -0.33
C GLU A 44 0.26 -24.56 -0.83
N ALA A 45 -0.64 -25.23 -0.10
CA ALA A 45 -2.06 -25.29 -0.47
C ALA A 45 -2.68 -23.88 -0.57
N THR A 46 -2.27 -22.97 0.32
CA THR A 46 -2.71 -21.56 0.28
C THR A 46 -2.20 -20.83 -0.97
N ASN A 47 -0.99 -21.14 -1.44
CA ASN A 47 -0.48 -20.59 -2.71
C ASN A 47 -1.27 -21.12 -3.90
N GLU A 48 -1.55 -22.42 -3.94
CA GLU A 48 -2.32 -23.04 -5.01
C GLU A 48 -3.72 -22.43 -5.11
N LEU A 49 -4.38 -22.24 -3.96
CA LEU A 49 -5.65 -21.56 -3.87
C LEU A 49 -5.57 -20.11 -4.41
N LEU A 50 -4.58 -19.35 -3.96
CA LEU A 50 -4.36 -17.97 -4.41
C LEU A 50 -4.18 -17.89 -5.93
N VAL A 51 -3.37 -18.78 -6.51
CA VAL A 51 -3.11 -18.82 -7.95
C VAL A 51 -4.38 -19.19 -8.70
N ARG A 52 -5.10 -20.22 -8.24
CA ARG A 52 -6.37 -20.64 -8.85
C ARG A 52 -7.40 -19.52 -8.83
N ASP A 53 -7.51 -18.80 -7.73
CA ASP A 53 -8.56 -17.80 -7.55
C ASP A 53 -8.34 -16.54 -8.38
N TYR A 54 -7.08 -16.12 -8.62
CA TYR A 54 -6.78 -14.80 -9.23
C TYR A 54 -5.86 -14.82 -10.46
N PHE A 55 -4.98 -15.82 -10.58
CA PHE A 55 -3.87 -15.79 -11.55
C PHE A 55 -3.94 -16.91 -12.60
N SER A 56 -4.86 -17.86 -12.47
CA SER A 56 -5.13 -18.87 -13.48
C SER A 56 -5.81 -18.26 -14.72
N HIS A 57 -5.77 -18.98 -15.85
CA HIS A 57 -6.51 -18.60 -17.06
C HIS A 57 -8.02 -18.65 -16.81
N ASP A 58 -8.48 -19.71 -16.13
CA ASP A 58 -9.86 -19.87 -15.65
C ASP A 58 -9.96 -19.46 -14.17
N SER A 59 -9.52 -18.24 -13.85
CA SER A 59 -9.54 -17.76 -12.46
C SER A 59 -10.97 -17.64 -11.93
N LEU A 60 -11.17 -17.99 -10.66
CA LEU A 60 -12.48 -17.89 -9.99
C LEU A 60 -13.00 -16.44 -10.00
N TYR A 61 -12.08 -15.48 -9.80
CA TYR A 61 -12.36 -14.06 -9.88
C TYR A 61 -11.89 -13.49 -11.21
N ASP A 62 -12.71 -12.64 -11.82
CA ASP A 62 -12.36 -11.91 -13.03
C ASP A 62 -11.39 -10.74 -12.73
N LEU A 63 -10.99 -10.03 -13.79
CA LEU A 63 -10.08 -8.89 -13.68
C LEU A 63 -10.67 -7.74 -12.86
N SER A 64 -11.98 -7.49 -12.96
CA SER A 64 -12.66 -6.44 -12.18
C SER A 64 -12.56 -6.72 -10.68
N ARG A 65 -12.84 -7.97 -10.26
CA ARG A 65 -12.72 -8.41 -8.88
C ARG A 65 -11.27 -8.42 -8.39
N PHE A 66 -10.31 -8.67 -9.28
CA PHE A 66 -8.90 -8.53 -8.97
C PHE A 66 -8.57 -7.07 -8.60
N GLU A 67 -8.93 -6.13 -9.47
CA GLU A 67 -8.65 -4.70 -9.29
C GLU A 67 -9.35 -4.12 -8.05
N GLU A 68 -10.60 -4.51 -7.78
CA GLU A 68 -11.30 -4.13 -6.54
C GLU A 68 -10.54 -4.55 -5.27
N ARG A 69 -9.90 -5.72 -5.31
CA ARG A 69 -9.23 -6.31 -4.15
C ARG A 69 -7.78 -5.88 -3.97
N PHE A 70 -7.05 -5.70 -5.06
CA PHE A 70 -5.63 -5.35 -5.04
C PHE A 70 -5.36 -3.88 -5.36
N ARG A 71 -6.39 -3.13 -5.79
CA ARG A 71 -6.32 -1.71 -6.18
C ARG A 71 -5.27 -1.39 -7.26
N ILE A 72 -4.83 -2.41 -7.99
CA ILE A 72 -3.95 -2.32 -9.16
C ILE A 72 -4.39 -3.33 -10.20
N SER A 73 -4.05 -3.07 -11.47
CA SER A 73 -4.28 -4.03 -12.54
C SER A 73 -3.48 -5.32 -12.31
N ARG A 74 -4.02 -6.45 -12.77
CA ARG A 74 -3.32 -7.74 -12.70
C ARG A 74 -2.00 -7.71 -13.48
N ASN A 75 -1.94 -6.95 -14.57
CA ASN A 75 -0.74 -6.81 -15.38
C ASN A 75 0.35 -6.04 -14.62
N LEU A 76 0.00 -4.93 -13.96
CA LEU A 76 0.93 -4.19 -13.11
C LEU A 76 1.44 -5.05 -11.96
N PHE A 77 0.54 -5.79 -11.29
CA PHE A 77 0.93 -6.76 -10.24
C PHE A 77 2.00 -7.72 -10.77
N LEU A 78 1.74 -8.35 -11.91
CA LEU A 78 2.63 -9.36 -12.48
C LEU A 78 3.96 -8.77 -12.94
N ARG A 79 3.97 -7.52 -13.43
CA ARG A 79 5.19 -6.79 -13.78
C ARG A 79 6.04 -6.54 -12.54
N ILE A 80 5.47 -5.96 -11.49
CA ILE A 80 6.17 -5.71 -10.22
C ILE A 80 6.71 -7.02 -9.63
N ALA A 81 5.88 -8.07 -9.57
CA ALA A 81 6.30 -9.37 -9.06
C ALA A 81 7.45 -9.97 -9.88
N ARG A 82 7.40 -9.85 -11.21
CA ARG A 82 8.48 -10.32 -12.10
C ARG A 82 9.78 -9.57 -11.84
N ASP A 83 9.72 -8.24 -11.80
CA ASP A 83 10.89 -7.39 -11.61
C ASP A 83 11.53 -7.64 -10.24
N LEU A 84 10.71 -7.78 -9.18
CA LEU A 84 11.20 -8.13 -7.85
C LEU A 84 11.86 -9.51 -7.81
N LYS A 85 11.24 -10.52 -8.43
CA LYS A 85 11.81 -11.89 -8.48
C LYS A 85 13.13 -11.92 -9.24
N TYR A 86 13.23 -11.16 -10.33
CA TYR A 86 14.42 -11.14 -11.17
C TYR A 86 15.61 -10.47 -10.46
N ASN A 87 15.36 -9.35 -9.78
CA ASN A 87 16.43 -8.54 -9.19
C ASN A 87 16.79 -8.92 -7.75
N TYR A 88 15.86 -9.50 -6.97
CA TYR A 88 16.06 -9.69 -5.53
C TYR A 88 15.82 -11.13 -5.08
N GLU A 89 16.85 -11.73 -4.48
CA GLU A 89 16.81 -13.11 -3.98
C GLU A 89 15.70 -13.31 -2.93
N PHE A 90 15.41 -12.30 -2.11
CA PHE A 90 14.34 -12.37 -1.12
C PHE A 90 12.99 -12.70 -1.76
N PHE A 91 12.70 -12.22 -2.96
CA PHE A 91 11.43 -12.47 -3.65
C PHE A 91 11.42 -13.77 -4.44
N GLN A 92 12.56 -14.44 -4.59
CA GLN A 92 12.63 -15.75 -5.23
C GLN A 92 12.05 -16.84 -4.33
N LEU A 93 11.58 -17.90 -4.97
CA LEU A 93 11.14 -19.10 -4.27
C LEU A 93 12.39 -19.84 -3.77
N ARG A 94 12.45 -20.10 -2.47
CA ARG A 94 13.58 -20.78 -1.83
C ARG A 94 13.11 -22.04 -1.12
N TRP A 95 14.00 -23.02 -1.03
CA TRP A 95 13.79 -24.26 -0.29
C TRP A 95 14.60 -24.21 1.00
N ASP A 96 14.01 -24.66 2.10
CA ASP A 96 14.78 -24.84 3.34
C ASP A 96 15.59 -26.14 3.30
N ALA A 97 16.51 -26.30 4.25
CA ALA A 97 17.36 -27.50 4.36
C ALA A 97 16.56 -28.80 4.59
N LYS A 98 15.26 -28.70 4.91
CA LYS A 98 14.34 -29.82 5.09
C LYS A 98 13.49 -30.09 3.84
N GLY A 99 13.74 -29.38 2.74
CA GLY A 99 13.00 -29.51 1.50
C GLY A 99 11.61 -28.89 1.52
N LYS A 100 11.29 -28.00 2.48
CA LYS A 100 10.01 -27.28 2.49
C LYS A 100 10.11 -26.01 1.66
N CYS A 101 9.08 -25.77 0.86
CA CYS A 101 9.01 -24.59 0.01
C CYS A 101 8.76 -23.32 0.83
N GLY A 102 9.50 -22.26 0.51
CA GLY A 102 9.29 -20.91 1.02
C GLY A 102 8.06 -20.26 0.40
N PHE A 103 7.78 -19.01 0.80
CA PHE A 103 6.71 -18.24 0.16
C PHE A 103 7.09 -17.86 -1.27
N THR A 104 6.13 -18.00 -2.18
CA THR A 104 6.29 -17.56 -3.57
C THR A 104 6.32 -16.04 -3.67
N THR A 105 6.84 -15.52 -4.78
CA THR A 105 6.79 -14.09 -5.09
C THR A 105 5.36 -13.57 -5.07
N ILE A 106 4.41 -14.32 -5.62
CA ILE A 106 2.99 -13.95 -5.68
C ILE A 106 2.42 -13.84 -4.27
N GLN A 107 2.70 -14.81 -3.37
CA GLN A 107 2.25 -14.73 -1.98
C GLN A 107 2.82 -13.52 -1.24
N LYS A 108 4.11 -13.22 -1.44
CA LYS A 108 4.76 -12.05 -0.83
C LYS A 108 4.10 -10.77 -1.31
N CYS A 109 3.99 -10.57 -2.63
CA CYS A 109 3.37 -9.38 -3.22
C CYS A 109 1.89 -9.24 -2.81
N THR A 110 1.17 -10.35 -2.70
CA THR A 110 -0.24 -10.37 -2.24
C THR A 110 -0.35 -9.91 -0.79
N ALA A 111 0.54 -10.39 0.10
CA ALA A 111 0.56 -9.99 1.50
C ALA A 111 0.81 -8.48 1.63
N ILE A 112 1.83 -7.99 0.91
CA ILE A 112 2.20 -6.59 0.88
C ILE A 112 1.03 -5.74 0.38
N LEU A 113 0.52 -6.00 -0.82
CA LEU A 113 -0.54 -5.17 -1.39
C LEU A 113 -1.79 -5.15 -0.53
N ARG A 114 -2.21 -6.29 0.04
CA ARG A 114 -3.34 -6.29 0.97
C ARG A 114 -3.08 -5.45 2.22
N GLN A 115 -1.87 -5.50 2.76
CA GLN A 115 -1.45 -4.63 3.86
C GLN A 115 -1.52 -3.15 3.47
N LEU A 116 -1.11 -2.80 2.25
CA LEU A 116 -1.12 -1.42 1.77
C LEU A 116 -2.51 -0.89 1.42
N THR A 117 -3.32 -1.70 0.75
CA THR A 117 -4.63 -1.28 0.27
C THR A 117 -5.67 -1.16 1.37
N TYR A 118 -5.58 -2.02 2.38
CA TYR A 118 -6.56 -2.09 3.46
C TYR A 118 -6.03 -1.56 4.80
N GLY A 119 -4.75 -1.18 4.88
CA GLY A 119 -4.13 -0.75 6.13
C GLY A 119 -4.14 -1.83 7.22
N ILE A 120 -4.22 -3.11 6.83
CA ILE A 120 -4.29 -4.22 7.78
C ILE A 120 -2.93 -4.48 8.43
N THR A 121 -2.96 -5.05 9.63
CA THR A 121 -1.75 -5.45 10.35
C THR A 121 -1.08 -6.65 9.68
N ALA A 122 0.24 -6.77 9.84
CA ALA A 122 1.02 -7.82 9.17
C ALA A 122 0.68 -9.24 9.66
N ASP A 123 0.14 -9.39 10.87
CA ASP A 123 -0.33 -10.66 11.44
C ASP A 123 -1.60 -11.18 10.75
N ALA A 124 -2.43 -10.31 10.19
CA ALA A 124 -3.60 -10.70 9.40
C ALA A 124 -3.22 -11.54 8.16
N SER A 125 -1.98 -11.43 7.69
CA SER A 125 -1.45 -12.30 6.62
C SER A 125 -1.38 -13.78 7.02
N ASP A 126 -1.40 -14.11 8.32
CA ASP A 126 -1.41 -15.51 8.78
C ASP A 126 -2.75 -16.18 8.48
N GLU A 127 -3.85 -15.44 8.55
CA GLU A 127 -5.19 -15.96 8.28
C GLU A 127 -5.34 -16.34 6.81
N TYR A 128 -5.01 -15.42 5.90
CA TYR A 128 -5.25 -15.55 4.47
C TYR A 128 -4.13 -16.25 3.71
N LEU A 129 -2.86 -16.00 4.08
CA LEU A 129 -1.69 -16.42 3.31
C LEU A 129 -0.81 -17.39 4.07
N LYS A 130 -1.19 -17.75 5.30
CA LYS A 130 -0.41 -18.64 6.17
C LYS A 130 1.02 -18.12 6.41
N MET A 131 1.15 -16.79 6.35
CA MET A 131 2.39 -16.05 6.49
C MET A 131 2.49 -15.45 7.89
N SER A 132 3.61 -15.71 8.58
CA SER A 132 3.79 -15.16 9.92
C SER A 132 3.97 -13.64 9.88
N GLU A 133 3.53 -12.95 10.94
CA GLU A 133 3.67 -11.49 11.09
C GLU A 133 5.09 -11.01 10.77
N ARG A 134 6.12 -11.71 11.27
CA ARG A 134 7.52 -11.38 11.03
C ARG A 134 7.83 -11.35 9.52
N ILE A 135 7.40 -12.36 8.78
CA ILE A 135 7.65 -12.43 7.33
C ILE A 135 6.80 -11.39 6.60
N GLY A 136 5.56 -11.16 7.01
CA GLY A 136 4.70 -10.11 6.44
C GLY A 136 5.36 -8.72 6.56
N ARG A 137 5.85 -8.36 7.76
CA ARG A 137 6.57 -7.10 8.00
C ARG A 137 7.83 -6.97 7.15
N GLU A 138 8.63 -8.03 7.08
CA GLU A 138 9.86 -8.05 6.28
C GLU A 138 9.55 -7.87 4.79
N CYS A 139 8.49 -8.54 4.29
CA CYS A 139 8.06 -8.40 2.90
C CYS A 139 7.69 -6.96 2.58
N THR A 140 6.90 -6.32 3.43
CA THR A 140 6.46 -4.93 3.22
C THR A 140 7.63 -3.95 3.25
N TYR A 141 8.56 -4.10 4.19
CA TYR A 141 9.76 -3.26 4.25
C TYR A 141 10.65 -3.38 3.01
N LEU A 142 11.01 -4.62 2.64
CA LEU A 142 11.89 -4.87 1.49
C LEU A 142 11.22 -4.50 0.18
N PHE A 143 9.91 -4.70 0.07
CA PHE A 143 9.16 -4.25 -1.10
C PHE A 143 9.31 -2.76 -1.32
N TYR A 144 9.17 -1.95 -0.28
CA TYR A 144 9.31 -0.50 -0.41
C TYR A 144 10.70 -0.06 -0.82
N GLU A 145 11.73 -0.64 -0.19
CA GLU A 145 13.12 -0.38 -0.55
C GLU A 145 13.37 -0.71 -2.03
N TYR A 146 12.93 -1.89 -2.48
CA TYR A 146 13.19 -2.39 -3.83
C TYR A 146 12.33 -1.74 -4.91
N VAL A 147 11.06 -1.43 -4.61
CA VAL A 147 10.19 -0.72 -5.56
C VAL A 147 10.68 0.71 -5.74
N ILE A 148 11.14 1.39 -4.67
CA ILE A 148 11.81 2.68 -4.82
C ILE A 148 13.06 2.53 -5.69
N GLU A 149 13.93 1.56 -5.40
CA GLU A 149 15.15 1.35 -6.18
C GLU A 149 14.88 1.10 -7.67
N LEU A 150 13.92 0.23 -8.00
CA LEU A 150 13.58 -0.13 -9.38
C LEU A 150 12.89 0.99 -10.15
N TYR A 151 12.01 1.74 -9.50
CA TYR A 151 11.04 2.60 -10.18
C TYR A 151 11.24 4.09 -9.91
N ARG A 152 12.16 4.47 -9.02
CA ARG A 152 12.41 5.88 -8.67
C ARG A 152 12.67 6.75 -9.89
N ASP A 153 13.56 6.32 -10.77
CA ASP A 153 13.98 7.17 -11.88
C ASP A 153 12.92 7.26 -12.99
N ILE A 154 12.01 6.29 -13.02
CA ILE A 154 10.90 6.23 -13.99
C ILE A 154 9.71 7.07 -13.47
N TYR A 155 9.34 6.91 -12.19
CA TYR A 155 8.06 7.39 -11.66
C TYR A 155 8.18 8.39 -10.49
N LEU A 156 9.33 8.48 -9.82
CA LEU A 156 9.59 9.46 -8.75
C LEU A 156 10.58 10.54 -9.19
N ARG A 157 10.67 10.80 -10.50
CA ARG A 157 11.44 11.93 -11.01
C ARG A 157 10.85 13.22 -10.44
N HIS A 158 11.71 14.15 -10.04
CA HIS A 158 11.25 15.49 -9.70
C HIS A 158 10.52 16.08 -10.92
N PRO A 159 9.26 16.55 -10.78
CA PRO A 159 8.51 17.05 -11.92
C PRO A 159 9.26 18.25 -12.51
N ALA A 160 9.49 18.21 -13.83
CA ALA A 160 10.02 19.35 -14.54
C ALA A 160 8.96 20.46 -14.59
N LYS A 161 9.37 21.70 -14.83
CA LYS A 161 8.44 22.84 -14.96
C LYS A 161 7.32 22.54 -15.99
N SER A 162 7.66 21.88 -17.09
CA SER A 162 6.70 21.43 -18.11
C SER A 162 5.68 20.43 -17.58
N ASP A 163 6.12 19.49 -16.74
CA ASP A 163 5.26 18.44 -16.17
C ASP A 163 4.24 19.07 -15.23
N VAL A 164 4.70 20.03 -14.41
CA VAL A 164 3.85 20.85 -13.54
C VAL A 164 2.82 21.61 -14.37
N GLU A 165 3.23 22.34 -15.40
CA GLU A 165 2.33 23.10 -16.28
C GLU A 165 1.27 22.19 -16.94
N GLN A 166 1.67 21.01 -17.44
CA GLN A 166 0.74 20.04 -18.03
C GLN A 166 -0.27 19.50 -17.01
N LEU A 167 0.16 19.22 -15.77
CA LEU A 167 -0.72 18.80 -14.69
C LEU A 167 -1.78 19.87 -14.37
N TYR A 168 -1.38 21.14 -14.30
CA TYR A 168 -2.32 22.26 -14.09
C TYR A 168 -3.35 22.35 -15.22
N VAL A 169 -2.92 22.25 -16.48
CA VAL A 169 -3.81 22.30 -17.65
C VAL A 169 -4.80 21.14 -17.63
N ALA A 170 -4.33 19.91 -17.39
CA ALA A 170 -5.18 18.73 -17.33
C ALA A 170 -6.21 18.82 -16.19
N HIS A 171 -5.79 19.27 -15.00
CA HIS A 171 -6.69 19.49 -13.88
C HIS A 171 -7.75 20.55 -14.19
N GLN A 172 -7.33 21.70 -14.73
CA GLN A 172 -8.26 22.78 -15.07
C GLN A 172 -9.25 22.37 -16.15
N ALA A 173 -8.82 21.60 -17.16
CA ALA A 173 -9.72 21.07 -18.19
C ALA A 173 -10.78 20.12 -17.60
N LYS A 174 -10.41 19.33 -16.60
CA LYS A 174 -11.31 18.34 -15.98
C LYS A 174 -12.24 18.95 -14.93
N TYR A 175 -11.74 19.87 -14.11
CA TYR A 175 -12.45 20.37 -12.92
C TYR A 175 -12.87 21.84 -13.02
N GLY A 176 -12.42 22.58 -14.04
CA GLY A 176 -12.80 23.98 -14.29
C GLY A 176 -12.03 25.02 -13.46
N PHE A 177 -11.06 24.61 -12.65
CA PHE A 177 -10.20 25.51 -11.87
C PHE A 177 -8.76 25.00 -11.79
N PRO A 178 -7.76 25.90 -11.63
CA PRO A 178 -6.37 25.49 -11.48
C PRO A 178 -6.21 24.64 -10.21
N GLY A 179 -5.75 23.40 -10.38
CA GLY A 179 -5.50 22.48 -9.26
C GLY A 179 -4.33 22.94 -8.39
N MET A 180 -4.14 22.39 -7.21
CA MET A 180 -2.97 22.69 -6.38
C MET A 180 -2.05 21.48 -6.31
N LEU A 181 -0.82 21.62 -6.82
CA LEU A 181 0.24 20.65 -6.55
C LEU A 181 0.50 20.66 -5.03
N GLY A 182 0.08 19.62 -4.31
CA GLY A 182 0.35 19.46 -2.88
C GLY A 182 -0.86 19.30 -1.95
N SER A 183 -2.11 19.17 -2.45
CA SER A 183 -3.30 19.07 -1.58
C SER A 183 -3.50 17.73 -0.84
N ILE A 184 -2.43 16.96 -0.60
CA ILE A 184 -2.46 15.78 0.30
C ILE A 184 -1.97 16.16 1.71
N ASP A 185 -1.21 17.25 1.87
CA ASP A 185 -0.53 17.63 3.12
C ASP A 185 -1.20 18.81 3.86
N CYS A 186 -2.51 18.98 3.70
CA CYS A 186 -3.26 20.09 4.30
C CYS A 186 -3.53 19.94 5.81
N THR A 187 -2.88 19.01 6.51
CA THR A 187 -3.11 18.76 7.94
C THR A 187 -2.29 19.66 8.88
N HIS A 188 -1.39 20.52 8.37
CA HIS A 188 -0.46 21.30 9.20
C HIS A 188 -0.35 22.80 8.88
N TRP A 189 -1.32 23.39 8.17
CA TRP A 189 -1.38 24.85 7.97
C TRP A 189 -2.72 25.41 8.45
N GLU A 190 -2.69 26.39 9.34
CA GLU A 190 -3.87 27.20 9.66
C GLU A 190 -4.11 28.17 8.50
N TRP A 191 -5.22 27.97 7.79
CA TRP A 191 -5.69 28.93 6.80
C TRP A 191 -6.64 29.91 7.47
N GLU A 192 -6.42 31.21 7.25
CA GLU A 192 -7.27 32.30 7.79
C GLU A 192 -8.74 32.19 7.34
N ASN A 193 -9.03 31.42 6.28
CA ASN A 193 -10.37 31.26 5.69
C ASN A 193 -10.78 29.79 5.45
N CYS A 194 -10.23 28.80 6.17
CA CYS A 194 -10.74 27.43 6.05
C CYS A 194 -12.15 27.35 6.64
N PRO A 195 -13.19 26.88 5.91
CA PRO A 195 -14.50 26.68 6.49
C PRO A 195 -14.45 25.49 7.46
N ASN A 196 -14.17 25.78 8.73
CA ASN A 196 -14.31 24.85 9.84
C ASN A 196 -15.81 24.58 10.07
N VAL A 197 -16.42 23.81 9.18
CA VAL A 197 -17.71 23.19 9.47
C VAL A 197 -17.39 21.92 10.25
N TRP A 198 -18.07 21.75 11.39
CA TRP A 198 -18.07 20.57 12.28
C TRP A 198 -17.12 20.60 13.48
N CYS A 199 -17.46 21.42 14.47
CA CYS A 199 -17.39 20.97 15.87
C CYS A 199 -18.54 21.59 16.67
N HIS A 200 -19.72 20.97 16.62
CA HIS A 200 -20.75 21.19 17.62
C HIS A 200 -20.71 20.02 18.60
N THR A 201 -20.16 20.26 19.78
CA THR A 201 -20.60 19.60 21.00
C THR A 201 -21.04 20.69 21.96
N PRO A 202 -22.34 20.78 22.32
CA PRO A 202 -22.76 21.67 23.39
C PRO A 202 -22.50 20.99 24.73
N GLU A 203 -21.70 21.63 25.58
CA GLU A 203 -21.64 21.40 27.02
C GLU A 203 -22.06 22.68 27.76
N PRO A 204 -22.48 22.57 29.03
CA PRO A 204 -23.85 22.90 29.44
C PRO A 204 -24.06 24.36 29.88
N ASP A 205 -25.34 24.73 29.90
CA ASP A 205 -25.90 25.97 30.45
C ASP A 205 -25.33 26.31 31.84
N ASP A 206 -24.61 27.43 31.92
CA ASP A 206 -24.47 28.20 33.15
C ASP A 206 -25.15 29.56 32.97
N GLY A 207 -26.25 29.71 33.71
CA GLY A 207 -27.19 30.81 33.56
C GLY A 207 -26.60 32.18 33.87
N ASN A 208 -27.03 33.16 33.08
CA ASN A 208 -27.22 34.52 33.57
C ASN A 208 -28.41 35.15 32.85
N VAL A 209 -29.57 35.04 33.49
CA VAL A 209 -30.76 35.83 33.20
C VAL A 209 -30.49 37.30 33.46
N ARG A 210 -30.34 38.10 32.40
CA ARG A 210 -30.71 39.52 32.40
C ARG A 210 -31.35 39.88 31.08
N GLY A 211 -32.68 39.87 31.08
CA GLY A 211 -33.46 40.53 30.04
C GLY A 211 -33.31 42.05 30.14
N LEU A 212 -33.64 42.73 29.04
CA LEU A 212 -34.55 43.87 29.00
C LEU A 212 -34.92 44.13 27.53
N ALA A 213 -36.23 44.23 27.33
CA ALA A 213 -37.02 44.92 26.30
C ALA A 213 -36.34 45.40 25.01
#